data_AF-A0A9E3PVE2-F1
#
_entry.id   AF-A0A9E3PVE2-F1
#
_cell.length_a   1.000
_cell.length_b   1.000
_cell.length_c   1.000
_cell.angle_alpha   90.00
_cell.angle_beta   90.00
_cell.angle_gamma   90.00
#
_symmetry.space_group_name_H-M   'P 1'
#
loop_
_entity.id
_entity.type
_entity.pdbx_description
1 polymer ?
#
loop_
_entity_poly.entity_id
_entity_poly.type
_entity_poly.pdbx_seq_one_letter_code
_entity_poly.pdbx_strand_id
1 'polypeptide(L)'
;MPIFPSGRHAGGAAGRLDRVDDCLRGILQDHRTCPSKAFVFENVRGILGTNRGEDWKAILKAFGRLGYAISYRLLDALDYGAPQQRERMFLVGHQLGEPFLFRSQPGPDSTSGAPHLTAGKAFHGIQETEDLEALALEGGKYSHLLPLVPPGENYLHFTAKRGLRPILLIARGFQFSIQG
;
A
#
# COMPACT_ATOMS: atom_id res chain seq x y z
N MET A 1 -6.48 -8.47 -15.53
CA MET A 1 -6.07 -7.17 -14.98
C MET A 1 -4.75 -7.38 -14.26
N PRO A 2 -3.61 -6.85 -14.75
CA PRO A 2 -2.35 -7.04 -14.07
C PRO A 2 -2.16 -5.96 -12.98
N ILE A 3 -1.80 -6.39 -11.76
CA ILE A 3 -1.55 -5.55 -10.58
C ILE A 3 -0.04 -5.63 -10.29
N PHE A 4 0.64 -4.50 -10.02
CA PHE A 4 2.10 -4.52 -9.81
C PHE A 4 2.58 -3.72 -8.60
N PRO A 5 3.48 -4.29 -7.77
CA PRO A 5 4.02 -3.62 -6.59
C PRO A 5 5.19 -2.71 -6.96
N SER A 6 5.17 -1.46 -6.49
CA SER A 6 6.37 -0.64 -6.44
C SER A 6 7.22 -1.05 -5.23
N GLY A 7 8.39 -1.63 -5.47
CA GLY A 7 9.40 -1.88 -4.44
C GLY A 7 10.32 -0.68 -4.28
N ARG A 8 10.43 -0.14 -3.05
CA ARG A 8 11.52 0.77 -2.65
C ARG A 8 12.59 -0.11 -1.99
N HIS A 9 13.77 -0.26 -2.61
CA HIS A 9 14.91 -0.92 -1.94
C HIS A 9 15.69 0.10 -1.11
N ALA A 10 15.86 -0.20 0.18
CA ALA A 10 16.87 0.43 1.03
C ALA A 10 18.21 -0.22 0.71
N GLY A 11 19.13 0.55 0.14
CA GLY A 11 20.47 0.09 -0.26
C GLY A 11 20.71 0.40 -1.72
N GLY A 12 21.62 1.35 -1.97
CA GLY A 12 22.02 1.85 -3.28
C GLY A 12 22.73 0.83 -4.18
N ALA A 13 22.15 -0.35 -4.36
CA ALA A 13 22.38 -1.13 -5.56
C ALA A 13 21.68 -0.40 -6.71
N ALA A 14 22.35 -0.27 -7.86
CA ALA A 14 21.79 0.29 -9.09
C ALA A 14 20.57 -0.54 -9.52
N GLY A 15 19.41 -0.21 -8.98
CA GLY A 15 18.16 -0.91 -9.18
C GLY A 15 17.43 -0.33 -10.37
N ARG A 16 17.78 -0.80 -11.57
CA ARG A 16 16.85 -1.07 -12.67
C ARG A 16 15.88 0.07 -13.01
N LEU A 17 16.34 1.01 -13.85
CA LEU A 17 15.48 1.94 -14.60
C LEU A 17 14.37 1.21 -15.39
N ASP A 18 14.57 -0.07 -15.66
CA ASP A 18 13.89 -0.85 -16.69
C ASP A 18 12.43 -1.22 -16.34
N ARG A 19 12.06 -1.35 -15.05
CA ARG A 19 10.78 -1.98 -14.67
C ARG A 19 9.52 -1.13 -14.88
N VAL A 20 9.59 0.18 -14.62
CA VAL A 20 8.44 1.08 -14.84
C VAL A 20 8.24 1.28 -16.33
N ASP A 21 9.34 1.43 -17.07
CA ASP A 21 9.35 1.54 -18.52
C ASP A 21 8.83 0.28 -19.21
N ASP A 22 9.25 -0.91 -18.77
CA ASP A 22 8.77 -2.19 -19.31
C ASP A 22 7.27 -2.38 -19.07
N CYS A 23 6.80 -2.02 -17.87
CA CYS A 23 5.38 -2.10 -17.53
C CYS A 23 4.54 -1.14 -18.37
N LEU A 24 5.00 0.11 -18.50
CA LEU A 24 4.34 1.10 -19.35
C LEU A 24 4.30 0.64 -20.80
N ARG A 25 5.41 0.10 -21.34
CA ARG A 25 5.46 -0.46 -22.69
C ARG A 25 4.45 -1.58 -22.88
N GLY A 26 4.33 -2.50 -21.92
CA GLY A 26 3.32 -3.56 -21.95
C GLY A 26 1.90 -3.02 -22.07
N ILE A 27 1.53 -2.07 -21.22
CA ILE A 27 0.20 -1.45 -21.24
C ILE A 27 -0.08 -0.73 -22.57
N LEU A 28 0.91 0.00 -23.10
CA LEU A 28 0.77 0.68 -24.38
C LEU A 28 0.66 -0.31 -25.55
N GLN A 29 1.36 -1.44 -25.48
CA GLN A 29 1.27 -2.50 -26.48
C GLN A 29 -0.09 -3.18 -26.46
N ASP A 30 -0.62 -3.50 -25.27
CA ASP A 30 -1.96 -4.07 -25.11
C ASP A 30 -3.04 -3.12 -25.63
N HIS A 31 -2.89 -1.81 -25.37
CA HIS A 31 -3.82 -0.82 -25.91
C HIS A 31 -3.79 -0.74 -27.44
N ARG A 32 -2.64 -0.98 -28.07
CA ARG A 32 -2.53 -1.01 -29.55
C ARG A 32 -3.25 -2.20 -30.17
N THR A 33 -3.25 -3.35 -29.49
CA THR A 33 -3.92 -4.57 -29.99
C THR A 33 -5.39 -4.61 -29.61
N CYS A 34 -5.76 -4.03 -28.47
CA CYS A 34 -7.12 -3.94 -27.96
C CYS A 34 -7.36 -2.54 -27.34
N PRO A 35 -7.80 -1.57 -28.14
CA PRO A 35 -8.00 -0.21 -27.64
C PRO A 35 -9.18 -0.14 -26.67
N SER A 36 -8.88 0.18 -25.41
CA SER A 36 -9.89 0.48 -24.40
C SER A 36 -10.39 1.92 -24.50
N LYS A 37 -11.64 2.18 -24.09
CA LYS A 37 -12.21 3.54 -24.01
C LYS A 37 -11.88 4.25 -22.69
N ALA A 38 -11.49 3.46 -21.68
CA ALA A 38 -11.10 3.91 -20.36
C ALA A 38 -10.10 2.92 -19.74
N PHE A 39 -9.34 3.38 -18.75
CA PHE A 39 -8.47 2.55 -17.93
C PHE A 39 -8.39 3.07 -16.50
N VAL A 40 -8.00 2.17 -15.60
CA VAL A 40 -7.60 2.50 -14.23
C VAL A 40 -6.22 1.91 -14.00
N PHE A 41 -5.30 2.73 -13.51
CA PHE A 41 -3.95 2.35 -13.12
C PHE A 41 -3.77 2.65 -11.63
N GLU A 42 -3.45 1.62 -10.86
CA GLU A 42 -3.24 1.70 -9.41
C GLU A 42 -1.76 1.42 -9.09
N ASN A 43 -1.21 2.18 -8.15
CA ASN A 43 0.13 1.95 -7.65
C ASN A 43 0.28 2.54 -6.24
N VAL A 44 1.39 2.27 -5.54
CA VAL A 44 1.65 2.94 -4.26
C VAL A 44 2.08 4.40 -4.48
N ARG A 45 1.89 5.23 -3.46
CA ARG A 45 2.30 6.66 -3.45
C ARG A 45 3.71 6.92 -4.00
N GLY A 46 4.63 5.99 -3.77
CA GLY A 46 6.04 6.11 -4.16
C GLY A 46 6.26 6.35 -5.65
N ILE A 47 5.35 5.90 -6.52
CA ILE A 47 5.45 6.09 -7.97
C ILE A 47 5.55 7.55 -8.39
N LEU A 48 4.94 8.46 -7.61
CA LEU A 48 4.96 9.90 -7.88
C LEU A 48 6.36 10.52 -7.74
N GLY A 49 7.23 9.89 -6.95
CA GLY A 49 8.59 10.35 -6.67
C GLY A 49 9.70 9.49 -7.28
N THR A 50 9.36 8.38 -7.95
CA THR A 50 10.35 7.52 -8.61
C THR A 50 11.12 8.33 -9.66
N ASN A 51 12.44 8.14 -9.73
CA ASN A 51 13.32 8.83 -10.66
C ASN A 51 13.10 10.36 -10.68
N ARG A 52 12.98 10.97 -9.49
CA ARG A 52 12.71 12.42 -9.31
C ARG A 52 11.40 12.88 -9.98
N GLY A 53 10.45 11.96 -10.19
CA GLY A 53 9.16 12.23 -10.82
C GLY A 53 9.17 12.16 -12.35
N GLU A 54 10.31 11.87 -12.99
CA GLU A 54 10.38 11.80 -14.46
C GLU A 54 9.56 10.63 -15.03
N ASP A 55 9.60 9.47 -14.37
CA ASP A 55 8.82 8.31 -14.79
C ASP A 55 7.31 8.60 -14.70
N TRP A 56 6.89 9.32 -13.66
CA TRP A 56 5.50 9.74 -13.51
C TRP A 56 5.05 10.67 -14.65
N LYS A 57 5.87 11.66 -15.00
CA LYS A 57 5.62 12.54 -16.15
C LYS A 57 5.56 11.74 -17.46
N ALA A 58 6.43 10.74 -17.63
CA ALA A 58 6.45 9.87 -18.80
C ALA A 58 5.15 9.06 -18.92
N ILE A 59 4.64 8.51 -17.82
CA ILE A 59 3.35 7.81 -17.75
C ILE A 59 2.20 8.72 -18.19
N LEU A 60 2.09 9.92 -17.59
CA LEU A 60 1.04 10.89 -17.93
C LEU A 60 1.10 11.28 -19.41
N LYS A 61 2.30 11.55 -19.93
CA LYS A 61 2.52 11.92 -21.32
C LYS A 61 2.18 10.79 -22.29
N ALA A 62 2.50 9.55 -21.93
CA ALA A 62 2.21 8.37 -22.76
C ALA A 62 0.70 8.16 -22.92
N PHE A 63 -0.06 8.19 -21.82
CA PHE A 63 -1.52 8.06 -21.88
C PHE A 63 -2.19 9.29 -22.53
N GLY A 64 -1.67 10.50 -22.31
CA GLY A 64 -2.18 11.71 -22.96
C GLY A 64 -2.02 11.66 -24.48
N ARG A 65 -0.91 11.10 -24.98
CA ARG A 65 -0.68 10.87 -26.42
C ARG A 65 -1.65 9.87 -27.06
N LEU A 66 -2.27 9.00 -26.26
CA LEU A 66 -3.32 8.08 -26.72
C LEU A 66 -4.72 8.74 -26.72
N GLY A 67 -4.82 10.03 -26.39
CA GLY A 67 -6.07 10.79 -26.43
C GLY A 67 -6.94 10.65 -25.19
N TYR A 68 -6.41 10.13 -24.08
CA TYR A 68 -7.14 10.06 -22.82
C TYR A 68 -7.13 11.40 -22.08
N ALA A 69 -8.30 11.81 -21.59
CA ALA A 69 -8.38 12.75 -20.48
C ALA A 69 -8.02 12.00 -19.20
N ILE A 70 -7.10 12.55 -18.41
CA ILE A 70 -6.48 11.85 -17.28
C ILE A 70 -6.79 12.58 -15.98
N SER A 71 -7.16 11.85 -14.95
CA SER A 71 -7.32 12.34 -13.58
C SER A 71 -6.66 11.37 -12.62
N TYR A 72 -5.97 11.87 -11.60
CA TYR A 72 -5.34 11.01 -10.60
C TYR A 72 -5.46 11.55 -9.19
N ARG A 73 -5.42 10.66 -8.21
CA ARG A 73 -5.51 11.01 -6.80
C ARG A 73 -4.86 9.96 -5.91
N LEU A 74 -4.33 10.38 -4.78
CA LEU A 74 -4.03 9.50 -3.66
C LEU A 74 -5.31 9.27 -2.86
N LEU A 75 -5.72 8.01 -2.74
CA LEU A 75 -6.91 7.60 -2.00
C LEU A 75 -6.48 6.72 -0.83
N ASP A 76 -7.02 6.96 0.36
CA ASP A 76 -6.89 6.06 1.51
C ASP A 76 -8.12 5.16 1.60
N ALA A 77 -7.92 3.85 1.76
CA ALA A 77 -9.02 2.91 1.92
C ALA A 77 -9.93 3.23 3.14
N LEU A 78 -9.40 3.91 4.17
CA LEU A 78 -10.23 4.46 5.26
C LEU A 78 -11.37 5.32 4.74
N ASP A 79 -11.09 6.12 3.71
CA ASP A 79 -12.04 7.08 3.14
C ASP A 79 -13.22 6.43 2.40
N TYR A 80 -13.14 5.11 2.24
CA TYR A 80 -14.05 4.26 1.49
C TYR A 80 -14.63 3.14 2.36
N GLY A 81 -14.51 3.27 3.68
CA GLY A 81 -15.15 2.38 4.65
C GLY A 81 -14.36 1.11 5.00
N ALA A 82 -13.14 0.94 4.49
CA ALA A 82 -12.27 -0.14 4.94
C ALA A 82 -11.61 0.25 6.28
N PRO A 83 -11.56 -0.65 7.29
CA PRO A 83 -10.91 -0.38 8.57
C PRO A 83 -9.38 -0.52 8.48
N GLN A 84 -8.78 0.03 7.42
CA GLN A 84 -7.37 -0.11 7.09
C GLN A 84 -6.82 1.18 6.50
N GLN A 85 -5.78 1.74 7.11
CA GLN A 85 -5.02 2.85 6.54
C GLN A 85 -4.15 2.35 5.38
N ARG A 86 -4.61 2.56 4.15
CA ARG A 86 -3.94 2.09 2.93
C ARG A 86 -4.07 3.12 1.82
N GLU A 87 -3.10 4.02 1.77
CA GLU A 87 -2.98 5.02 0.71
C GLU A 87 -2.44 4.40 -0.59
N ARG A 88 -3.12 4.66 -1.71
CA ARG A 88 -2.72 4.28 -3.07
C ARG A 88 -2.98 5.39 -4.07
N MET A 89 -2.11 5.45 -5.08
CA MET A 89 -2.23 6.35 -6.22
C MET A 89 -3.11 5.66 -7.26
N PHE A 90 -4.22 6.32 -7.60
CA PHE A 90 -5.10 5.92 -8.69
C PHE A 90 -5.01 6.94 -9.82
N LEU A 91 -4.83 6.43 -11.03
CA LEU A 91 -4.83 7.17 -12.28
C LEU A 91 -5.95 6.62 -13.15
N VAL A 92 -6.92 7.46 -13.46
CA VAL A 92 -8.05 7.13 -14.33
C VAL A 92 -7.91 7.91 -15.62
N GLY A 93 -7.96 7.20 -16.74
CA GLY A 93 -7.98 7.81 -18.07
C GLY A 93 -9.20 7.36 -18.85
N HIS A 94 -9.90 8.30 -19.50
CA HIS A 94 -11.03 7.97 -20.37
C HIS A 94 -11.21 9.02 -21.48
N GLN A 95 -11.90 8.64 -22.55
CA GLN A 95 -12.13 9.50 -23.73
C GLN A 95 -13.50 10.23 -23.68
N LEU A 96 -14.05 10.48 -22.49
CA LEU A 96 -15.40 11.06 -22.34
C LEU A 96 -15.43 12.60 -22.33
N GLY A 97 -14.27 13.27 -22.42
CA GLY A 97 -14.18 14.73 -22.47
C GLY A 97 -14.34 15.47 -21.14
N GLU A 98 -14.68 14.76 -20.06
CA GLU A 98 -14.87 15.31 -18.71
C GLU A 98 -13.78 14.77 -17.74
N PRO A 99 -13.45 15.47 -16.65
CA PRO A 99 -12.58 14.93 -15.59
C PRO A 99 -13.26 13.79 -14.81
N PHE A 100 -12.48 12.79 -14.38
CA PHE A 100 -12.99 11.75 -13.49
C PHE A 100 -13.10 12.28 -12.05
N LEU A 101 -14.26 12.07 -11.41
CA LEU A 101 -14.52 12.51 -10.05
C LEU A 101 -14.32 11.35 -9.06
N PHE A 102 -13.28 11.45 -8.23
CA PHE A 102 -13.08 10.55 -7.09
C PHE A 102 -14.02 10.95 -5.95
N ARG A 103 -15.07 10.16 -5.71
CA ARG A 103 -15.97 10.34 -4.57
C ARG A 103 -15.53 9.46 -3.41
N SER A 104 -15.55 9.96 -2.17
CA SER A 104 -15.24 9.19 -0.96
C SER A 104 -16.38 9.26 0.04
N GLN A 105 -16.74 8.15 0.69
CA GLN A 105 -17.60 8.12 1.89
C GLN A 105 -17.22 6.93 2.78
N PRO A 106 -16.83 7.13 4.06
CA PRO A 106 -16.58 8.39 4.77
C PRO A 106 -15.16 8.91 4.50
N GLY A 107 -14.99 10.07 3.86
CA GLY A 107 -13.67 10.66 3.58
C GLY A 107 -13.70 12.19 3.50
N PRO A 108 -12.57 12.86 3.21
CA PRO A 108 -12.49 14.33 3.16
C PRO A 108 -13.42 14.96 2.11
N ASP A 109 -13.83 14.21 1.08
CA ASP A 109 -14.83 14.66 0.10
C ASP A 109 -16.25 14.19 0.41
N SER A 110 -16.46 13.56 1.57
CA SER A 110 -17.78 13.12 2.01
C SER A 110 -18.58 14.30 2.56
N THR A 111 -19.83 14.42 2.10
CA THR A 111 -20.81 15.35 2.68
C THR A 111 -21.45 14.82 3.95
N SER A 112 -21.28 13.53 4.29
CA SER A 112 -21.98 12.89 5.41
C SER A 112 -21.31 13.13 6.77
N GLY A 113 -20.02 13.47 6.80
CA GLY A 113 -19.24 13.59 8.05
C GLY A 113 -19.15 12.30 8.87
N ALA A 114 -19.50 11.15 8.28
CA ALA A 114 -19.52 9.88 8.99
C ALA A 114 -18.09 9.49 9.46
N PRO A 115 -17.94 8.89 10.65
CA PRO A 115 -16.64 8.46 11.15
C PRO A 115 -16.12 7.25 10.35
N HIS A 116 -14.80 7.09 10.31
CA HIS A 116 -14.17 5.89 9.73
C HIS A 116 -14.58 4.61 10.47
N LEU A 117 -14.63 3.49 9.74
CA LEU A 117 -14.89 2.18 10.31
C LEU A 117 -13.68 1.71 11.12
N THR A 118 -13.90 1.27 12.36
CA THR A 118 -12.84 0.72 13.20
C THR A 118 -12.73 -0.79 13.00
N ALA A 119 -11.56 -1.37 13.27
CA ALA A 119 -11.39 -2.83 13.24
C ALA A 119 -12.41 -3.54 14.14
N GLY A 120 -12.60 -3.06 15.38
CA GLY A 120 -13.57 -3.64 16.30
C GLY A 120 -15.01 -3.65 15.77
N LYS A 121 -15.43 -2.60 15.05
CA LYS A 121 -16.75 -2.58 14.37
C LYS A 121 -16.78 -3.53 13.16
N ALA A 122 -15.69 -3.64 12.42
CA ALA A 122 -15.62 -4.52 11.24
C ALA A 122 -15.66 -6.01 11.60
N PHE A 123 -15.11 -6.39 12.75
CA PHE A 123 -15.15 -7.77 13.24
C PHE A 123 -16.35 -8.06 14.17
N HIS A 124 -17.22 -7.09 14.42
CA HIS A 124 -18.36 -7.28 15.32
C HIS A 124 -19.30 -8.36 14.77
N GLY A 125 -19.58 -9.39 15.60
CA GLY A 125 -20.48 -10.48 15.24
C GLY A 125 -19.84 -11.64 14.47
N ILE A 126 -18.52 -11.60 14.25
CA ILE A 126 -17.79 -12.76 13.75
C ILE A 126 -17.63 -13.76 14.90
N GLN A 127 -18.05 -15.01 14.66
CA GLN A 127 -17.83 -16.09 15.62
C GLN A 127 -16.36 -16.49 15.59
N GLU A 128 -15.74 -16.53 16.76
CA GLU A 128 -14.41 -17.10 16.92
C GLU A 128 -14.53 -18.62 16.76
N THR A 129 -14.03 -19.14 15.65
CA THR A 129 -14.02 -20.58 15.34
C THR A 129 -12.64 -21.21 15.52
N GLU A 130 -11.62 -20.39 15.79
CA GLU A 130 -10.25 -20.87 15.96
C GLU A 130 -9.99 -21.32 17.39
N ASP A 131 -9.28 -22.44 17.51
CA ASP A 131 -8.76 -22.93 18.78
C ASP A 131 -7.55 -22.08 19.17
N LEU A 132 -7.76 -21.14 20.10
CA LEU A 132 -6.71 -20.23 20.57
C LEU A 132 -5.55 -20.98 21.25
N GLU A 133 -5.80 -22.15 21.84
CA GLU A 133 -4.76 -23.00 22.42
C GLU A 133 -3.86 -23.60 21.33
N ALA A 134 -4.43 -23.94 20.17
CA ALA A 134 -3.67 -24.41 19.01
C ALA A 134 -2.82 -23.31 18.35
N LEU A 135 -3.13 -22.03 18.61
CA LEU A 135 -2.37 -20.86 18.14
C LEU A 135 -1.31 -20.40 19.14
N ALA A 136 -1.26 -21.02 20.33
CA ALA A 136 -0.17 -20.78 21.26
C ALA A 136 1.15 -21.18 20.60
N LEU A 137 2.04 -20.22 20.40
CA LEU A 137 3.36 -20.47 19.83
C LEU A 137 4.23 -21.20 20.86
N GLU A 138 4.11 -22.52 20.91
CA GLU A 138 4.98 -23.38 21.69
C GLU A 138 6.32 -23.55 20.94
N GLY A 139 7.41 -23.00 21.49
CA GLY A 139 8.77 -23.32 21.00
C GLY A 139 9.44 -22.32 20.06
N GLY A 140 9.37 -21.01 20.34
CA GLY A 140 10.21 -19.99 19.68
C GLY A 140 11.13 -19.29 20.67
N LYS A 141 12.33 -18.87 20.24
CA LYS A 141 13.28 -18.11 21.07
C LYS A 141 12.64 -16.93 21.83
N TYR A 142 11.60 -16.34 21.25
CA TYR A 142 10.90 -15.16 21.77
C TYR A 142 9.39 -15.38 21.93
N SER A 143 8.87 -16.61 21.90
CA SER A 143 7.42 -16.84 21.97
C SER A 143 6.80 -16.34 23.28
N HIS A 144 7.54 -16.45 24.39
CA HIS A 144 7.17 -15.91 25.70
C HIS A 144 7.02 -14.38 25.74
N LEU A 145 7.52 -13.64 24.74
CA LEU A 145 7.38 -12.18 24.68
C LEU A 145 6.07 -11.74 24.01
N LEU A 146 5.45 -12.59 23.18
CA LEU A 146 4.24 -12.21 22.44
C LEU A 146 3.06 -11.82 23.34
N PRO A 147 2.77 -12.53 24.46
CA PRO A 147 1.70 -12.13 25.38
C PRO A 147 1.94 -10.77 26.06
N LEU A 148 3.19 -10.28 26.07
CA LEU A 148 3.56 -9.02 26.69
C LEU A 148 3.39 -7.81 25.75
N VAL A 149 3.09 -8.04 24.46
CA VAL A 149 2.83 -6.96 23.50
C VAL A 149 1.42 -6.39 23.76
N PRO A 150 1.27 -5.09 24.10
CA PRO A 150 -0.05 -4.51 24.31
C PRO A 150 -0.93 -4.61 23.05
N PRO A 151 -2.26 -4.68 23.19
CA PRO A 151 -3.17 -4.65 22.06
C PRO A 151 -2.91 -3.46 21.13
N GLY A 152 -2.81 -3.72 19.83
CA GLY A 152 -2.51 -2.70 18.82
C GLY A 152 -1.01 -2.42 18.60
N GLU A 153 -0.12 -3.05 19.38
CA GLU A 153 1.32 -2.96 19.21
C GLU A 153 1.91 -4.14 18.42
N ASN A 154 3.20 -4.05 18.10
CA ASN A 154 3.93 -5.14 17.44
C ASN A 154 5.28 -5.41 18.13
N TYR A 155 6.08 -6.33 17.58
CA TYR A 155 7.37 -6.74 18.16
C TYR A 155 8.35 -5.57 18.42
N LEU A 156 8.19 -4.42 17.75
CA LEU A 156 8.99 -3.22 18.01
C LEU A 156 8.76 -2.65 19.41
N HIS A 157 7.70 -3.06 20.11
CA HIS A 157 7.44 -2.73 21.51
C HIS A 157 8.66 -3.03 22.40
N PHE A 158 9.39 -4.12 22.14
CA PHE A 158 10.59 -4.48 22.91
C PHE A 158 11.89 -3.83 22.44
N THR A 159 11.81 -2.87 21.52
CA THR A 159 13.01 -2.26 20.90
C THR A 159 13.28 -0.84 21.40
N ALA A 160 14.56 -0.45 21.37
CA ALA A 160 15.01 0.88 21.77
C ALA A 160 14.36 2.02 20.96
N LYS A 161 13.80 1.74 19.77
CA LYS A 161 13.06 2.73 18.96
C LYS A 161 11.83 3.31 19.68
N ARG A 162 11.34 2.65 20.74
CA ARG A 162 10.22 3.12 21.56
C ARG A 162 10.63 3.53 22.99
N GLY A 163 11.92 3.76 23.23
CA GLY A 163 12.41 4.32 24.50
C GLY A 163 12.47 3.32 25.67
N LEU A 164 12.15 2.04 25.44
CA LEU A 164 12.32 0.98 26.43
C LEU A 164 13.75 0.43 26.37
N ARG A 165 14.31 0.05 27.54
CA ARG A 165 15.57 -0.69 27.59
C ARG A 165 15.37 -1.96 26.76
N PRO A 166 16.12 -2.16 25.66
CA PRO A 166 15.83 -3.24 24.74
C PRO A 166 16.03 -4.55 25.49
N ILE A 167 14.94 -5.31 25.66
CA ILE A 167 15.06 -6.76 25.79
C ILE A 167 15.33 -7.25 24.37
N LEU A 168 16.59 -7.07 23.95
CA LEU A 168 17.31 -7.94 23.04
C LEU A 168 16.69 -8.19 21.65
N LEU A 169 16.23 -7.15 20.94
CA LEU A 169 15.97 -7.24 19.50
C LEU A 169 16.66 -6.09 18.74
N ILE A 170 17.92 -6.31 18.37
CA ILE A 170 18.60 -5.49 17.35
C ILE A 170 18.32 -6.13 16.00
N ALA A 171 17.39 -5.56 15.23
CA ALA A 171 17.18 -5.95 13.85
C ALA A 171 18.25 -5.28 12.95
N ARG A 172 19.22 -6.07 12.47
CA ARG A 172 20.09 -5.70 11.33
C ARG A 172 19.77 -6.64 10.17
N GLY A 173 18.80 -6.24 9.32
CA GLY A 173 18.28 -7.11 8.26
C GLY A 173 17.39 -8.24 8.82
N PHE A 174 17.38 -9.41 8.15
CA PHE A 174 16.66 -10.63 8.57
C PHE A 174 17.43 -11.47 9.62
N GLN A 175 18.52 -10.95 10.19
CA GLN A 175 19.31 -11.64 11.21
C GLN A 175 19.20 -10.96 12.57
N PHE A 176 19.03 -11.78 13.61
CA PHE A 176 19.02 -11.37 15.01
C PHE A 176 20.30 -11.89 15.69
N SER A 177 21.07 -11.02 16.31
CA SER A 177 22.28 -11.37 17.08
C SER A 177 22.26 -10.72 18.46
N ILE A 178 22.95 -11.34 19.42
CA ILE A 178 23.07 -10.92 20.82
C ILE A 178 24.36 -10.09 20.97
N GLN A 179 24.30 -8.96 21.67
CA GLN A 179 25.45 -8.42 22.39
C GLN A 179 25.20 -8.64 23.88
N GLY A 180 26.15 -9.29 24.55
CA GLY A 180 26.18 -9.47 26.00
C GLY A 180 26.50 -8.18 26.73
#